data_AF-A0A4D7C8W6-F1
#
_entry.id   AF-A0A4D7C8W6-F1
#
_cell.length_a   1.000
_cell.length_b   1.000
_cell.length_c   1.000
_cell.angle_alpha   90.00
_cell.angle_beta   90.00
_cell.angle_gamma   90.00
#
_symmetry.space_group_name_H-M   'P 1'
#
loop_
_entity.id
_entity.type
_entity.pdbx_description
1 polymer ?
#
loop_
_entity_poly.entity_id
_entity_poly.type
_entity_poly.pdbx_seq_one_letter_code
_entity_poly.pdbx_strand_id
1 'polypeptide(L)'
;MAMRWSAHDAGAVTPGGILRLMRAGSVDAALALAHQIGMPQQNFIVGDSSGAIAWTIIGRVPARFGMDGRRPSSWADGSRGWSGTLPPDQVPVVRQARIWTANTRTVGGDAYARLGYGGYDNGARAERIRKRLFQKNGDFTPKDMLSIQLDVRNDRNRFWQAQMLAALPRTRRCAHRSRTGRARRTLPPSASGSSTRSAAEPSR
;
A
#
# COMPACT_ATOMS: atom_id res chain seq x y z
N MET A 1 -29.32 3.73 -11.00
CA MET A 1 -27.89 3.37 -11.13
C MET A 1 -27.72 1.93 -10.65
N ALA A 2 -26.86 1.13 -11.29
CA ALA A 2 -26.57 -0.24 -10.88
C ALA A 2 -25.06 -0.40 -10.61
N MET A 3 -24.69 -1.34 -9.75
CA MET A 3 -23.29 -1.65 -9.42
C MET A 3 -22.93 -3.06 -9.89
N ARG A 4 -21.90 -3.18 -10.73
CA ARG A 4 -21.29 -4.46 -11.08
C ARG A 4 -20.02 -4.65 -10.25
N TRP A 5 -20.00 -5.68 -9.43
CA TRP A 5 -18.86 -6.04 -8.58
C TRP A 5 -18.51 -7.51 -8.76
N SER A 6 -17.21 -7.82 -8.83
CA SER A 6 -16.71 -9.20 -8.98
C SER A 6 -17.05 -10.09 -7.79
N ALA A 7 -17.37 -9.52 -6.62
CA ALA A 7 -17.84 -10.29 -5.47
C ALA A 7 -19.20 -10.97 -5.71
N HIS A 8 -19.98 -10.49 -6.69
CA HIS A 8 -21.27 -11.07 -7.06
C HIS A 8 -21.14 -12.20 -8.10
N ASP A 9 -19.93 -12.51 -8.58
CA ASP A 9 -19.71 -13.56 -9.57
C ASP A 9 -19.65 -14.96 -8.94
N ALA A 10 -20.08 -15.97 -9.71
CA ALA A 10 -19.86 -17.35 -9.35
C ALA A 10 -18.34 -17.62 -9.18
N GLY A 11 -17.97 -18.24 -8.05
CA GLY A 11 -16.56 -18.47 -7.69
C GLY A 11 -15.81 -17.20 -7.29
N ALA A 12 -16.51 -16.14 -6.86
CA ALA A 12 -15.88 -14.96 -6.26
C ALA A 12 -15.06 -15.30 -5.00
N VAL A 13 -15.48 -16.33 -4.26
CA VAL A 13 -14.76 -16.89 -3.12
C VAL A 13 -14.64 -18.40 -3.29
N THR A 14 -13.41 -18.92 -3.29
CA THR A 14 -13.16 -20.37 -3.43
C THR A 14 -12.21 -20.86 -2.32
N PRO A 15 -12.69 -21.64 -1.34
CA PRO A 15 -11.84 -22.14 -0.25
C PRO A 15 -10.65 -22.99 -0.75
N GLY A 16 -10.88 -23.83 -1.77
CA GLY A 16 -9.86 -24.74 -2.30
C GLY A 16 -8.64 -24.04 -2.92
N GLY A 17 -8.80 -22.82 -3.42
CA GLY A 17 -7.70 -22.05 -4.00
C GLY A 17 -6.63 -21.69 -2.98
N ILE A 18 -7.05 -21.21 -1.81
CA ILE A 18 -6.13 -20.89 -0.70
C ILE A 18 -5.49 -22.16 -0.15
N LEU A 19 -6.24 -23.25 -0.01
CA LEU A 19 -5.68 -24.54 0.46
C LEU A 19 -4.60 -25.09 -0.47
N ARG A 20 -4.76 -24.93 -1.79
CA ARG A 20 -3.72 -25.28 -2.77
C ARG A 20 -2.51 -24.36 -2.69
N LEU A 21 -2.73 -23.06 -2.49
CA LEU A 21 -1.66 -22.08 -2.34
C LEU A 21 -0.76 -22.39 -1.14
N MET A 22 -1.34 -22.83 -0.02
CA MET A 22 -0.59 -23.25 1.18
C MET A 22 0.36 -24.42 0.94
N ARG A 23 0.17 -25.17 -0.15
CA ARG A 23 1.01 -26.32 -0.55
C ARG A 23 1.98 -25.99 -1.68
N ALA A 24 1.99 -24.75 -2.19
CA ALA A 24 2.90 -24.35 -3.26
C ALA A 24 4.35 -24.34 -2.74
N GLY A 25 5.23 -25.11 -3.40
CA GLY A 25 6.64 -25.24 -3.01
C GLY A 25 7.60 -24.24 -3.66
N SER A 26 7.10 -23.41 -4.58
CA SER A 26 7.90 -22.41 -5.32
C SER A 26 7.09 -21.17 -5.65
N VAL A 27 7.78 -20.07 -5.94
CA VAL A 27 7.17 -18.82 -6.42
C VAL A 27 6.37 -19.07 -7.69
N ASP A 28 6.88 -19.87 -8.63
CA ASP A 28 6.20 -20.14 -9.90
C ASP A 28 4.90 -20.93 -9.69
N ALA A 29 4.92 -21.93 -8.80
CA ALA A 29 3.73 -22.68 -8.44
C ALA A 29 2.69 -21.78 -7.75
N ALA A 30 3.14 -20.86 -6.88
CA ALA A 30 2.25 -19.90 -6.22
C ALA A 30 1.63 -18.90 -7.21
N LEU A 31 2.41 -18.40 -8.17
CA LEU A 31 1.93 -17.48 -9.21
C LEU A 31 0.91 -18.14 -10.14
N ALA A 32 1.12 -19.40 -10.53
CA ALA A 32 0.18 -20.16 -11.35
C ALA A 32 -1.21 -20.30 -10.68
N LEU A 33 -1.24 -20.32 -9.35
CA LEU A 33 -2.48 -20.36 -8.57
C LEU A 33 -3.08 -18.98 -8.32
N ALA A 34 -2.24 -17.96 -8.06
CA ALA A 34 -2.66 -16.65 -7.54
C ALA A 34 -3.80 -16.00 -8.35
N HIS A 35 -3.74 -16.07 -9.68
CA HIS A 35 -4.72 -15.41 -10.56
C HIS A 35 -6.04 -16.18 -10.71
N GLN A 36 -6.08 -17.44 -10.25
CA GLN A 36 -7.24 -18.32 -10.36
C GLN A 36 -8.05 -18.37 -9.05
N ILE A 37 -7.46 -17.94 -7.93
CA ILE A 37 -8.12 -18.01 -6.62
C ILE A 37 -9.30 -17.04 -6.60
N GLY A 38 -10.48 -17.54 -6.27
CA GLY A 38 -11.63 -16.73 -5.93
C GLY A 38 -11.41 -16.07 -4.58
N MET A 39 -11.03 -14.79 -4.60
CA MET A 39 -10.99 -13.90 -3.44
C MET A 39 -10.97 -12.43 -3.90
N PRO A 40 -11.27 -11.46 -3.01
CA PRO A 40 -11.04 -10.05 -3.28
C PRO A 40 -9.58 -9.80 -3.67
N GLN A 41 -9.36 -8.91 -4.64
CA GLN A 41 -8.01 -8.66 -5.13
C GLN A 41 -7.10 -8.06 -4.05
N GLN A 42 -5.90 -8.62 -3.90
CA GLN A 42 -4.89 -8.13 -2.96
C GLN A 42 -3.51 -8.10 -3.62
N ASN A 43 -2.61 -7.25 -3.10
CA ASN A 43 -1.19 -7.37 -3.40
C ASN A 43 -0.68 -8.70 -2.83
N PHE A 44 -0.04 -9.51 -3.65
CA PHE A 44 0.54 -10.78 -3.26
C PHE A 44 2.04 -10.72 -3.48
N ILE A 45 2.80 -10.73 -2.39
CA ILE A 45 4.25 -10.89 -2.40
C ILE A 45 4.53 -12.32 -1.93
N VAL A 46 5.33 -13.06 -2.69
CA VAL A 46 5.72 -14.43 -2.37
C VAL A 46 7.22 -14.59 -2.59
N GLY A 47 7.85 -15.40 -1.74
CA GLY A 47 9.22 -15.86 -1.93
C GLY A 47 9.35 -17.34 -1.59
N ASP A 48 10.41 -17.99 -2.07
CA ASP A 48 10.69 -19.40 -1.81
C ASP A 48 12.14 -19.65 -1.35
N SER A 49 12.44 -20.92 -1.03
CA SER A 49 13.75 -21.34 -0.50
C SER A 49 14.90 -21.21 -1.50
N SER A 50 14.63 -21.02 -2.80
CA SER A 50 15.67 -20.73 -3.80
C SER A 50 16.12 -19.26 -3.79
N GLY A 51 15.41 -18.41 -3.04
CA GLY A 51 15.64 -16.96 -3.03
C GLY A 51 14.85 -16.20 -4.10
N ALA A 52 13.97 -16.87 -4.86
CA ALA A 52 13.07 -16.18 -5.77
C ALA A 52 12.05 -15.34 -4.98
N ILE A 53 11.75 -14.14 -5.47
CA ILE A 53 10.75 -13.24 -4.90
C ILE A 53 9.94 -12.63 -6.04
N ALA A 54 8.61 -12.64 -5.91
CA ALA A 54 7.72 -12.02 -6.87
C ALA A 54 6.59 -11.24 -6.20
N TRP A 55 6.05 -10.29 -6.94
CA TRP A 55 4.80 -9.63 -6.66
C TRP A 55 3.82 -9.77 -7.81
N THR A 56 2.53 -9.93 -7.48
CA THR A 56 1.40 -9.87 -8.40
C THR A 56 0.15 -9.39 -7.65
N ILE A 57 -0.97 -9.30 -8.34
CA ILE A 57 -2.30 -9.33 -7.74
C ILE A 57 -2.76 -10.79 -7.57
N ILE A 58 -3.15 -11.19 -6.37
CA ILE A 58 -3.92 -12.43 -6.12
C ILE A 58 -5.41 -12.12 -6.25
N GLY A 59 -6.18 -13.08 -6.75
CA GLY A 59 -7.59 -12.90 -7.05
C GLY A 59 -7.85 -12.71 -8.55
N ARG A 60 -9.10 -12.87 -8.95
CA ARG A 60 -9.53 -12.76 -10.35
C ARG A 60 -9.68 -11.29 -10.75
N VAL A 61 -8.96 -10.85 -11.78
CA VAL A 61 -9.02 -9.46 -12.28
C VAL A 61 -10.03 -9.39 -13.44
N PRO A 62 -11.06 -8.53 -13.39
CA PRO A 62 -11.99 -8.37 -14.51
C PRO A 62 -11.30 -7.89 -15.78
N ALA A 63 -11.60 -8.52 -16.92
CA ALA A 63 -11.15 -8.04 -18.23
C ALA A 63 -12.12 -6.96 -18.73
N ARG A 64 -11.76 -5.70 -18.54
CA ARG A 64 -12.59 -4.54 -18.91
C ARG A 64 -12.29 -4.12 -20.35
N PHE A 65 -13.30 -3.68 -21.08
CA PHE A 65 -13.16 -3.08 -22.41
C PHE A 65 -14.02 -1.82 -22.55
N GLY A 66 -13.59 -0.89 -23.41
CA GLY A 66 -14.30 0.37 -23.67
C GLY A 66 -14.37 1.35 -22.49
N MET A 67 -13.72 1.06 -21.35
CA MET A 67 -13.74 1.89 -20.15
C MET A 67 -12.54 1.64 -19.23
N ASP A 68 -12.18 2.63 -18.41
CA ASP A 68 -11.10 2.55 -17.41
C ASP A 68 -11.61 2.28 -15.98
N GLY A 69 -12.93 2.21 -15.79
CA GLY A 69 -13.59 1.94 -14.51
C GLY A 69 -13.58 3.09 -13.50
N ARG A 70 -13.11 4.29 -13.86
CA ARG A 70 -13.01 5.43 -12.92
C ARG A 70 -14.29 6.22 -12.77
N ARG A 71 -15.20 6.12 -13.74
CA ARG A 71 -16.47 6.84 -13.76
C ARG A 71 -17.61 5.88 -14.08
N PRO A 72 -18.83 6.10 -13.53
CA PRO A 72 -20.01 5.40 -13.99
C PRO A 72 -20.14 5.51 -15.51
N SER A 73 -20.45 4.39 -16.16
CA SER A 73 -20.55 4.29 -17.62
C SER A 73 -21.73 3.41 -17.99
N SER A 74 -22.47 3.80 -19.03
CA SER A 74 -23.52 2.94 -19.60
C SER A 74 -22.89 1.76 -20.33
N TRP A 75 -23.48 0.58 -20.16
CA TRP A 75 -23.14 -0.66 -20.89
C TRP A 75 -24.24 -1.03 -21.91
N ALA A 76 -25.26 -0.17 -22.08
CA ALA A 76 -26.48 -0.50 -22.81
C ALA A 76 -26.26 -0.74 -24.31
N ASP A 77 -25.25 -0.10 -24.90
CA ASP A 77 -24.89 -0.25 -26.32
C ASP A 77 -23.89 -1.38 -26.59
N GLY A 78 -23.44 -2.09 -25.55
CA GLY A 78 -22.46 -3.18 -25.66
C GLY A 78 -21.03 -2.75 -25.97
N SER A 79 -20.74 -1.45 -26.11
CA SER A 79 -19.39 -0.93 -26.40
C SER A 79 -18.44 -0.98 -25.20
N ARG A 80 -18.99 -1.20 -24.00
CA ARG A 80 -18.28 -1.23 -22.71
C ARG A 80 -18.78 -2.38 -21.87
N GLY A 81 -17.88 -2.95 -21.08
CA GLY A 81 -18.27 -4.02 -20.18
C GLY A 81 -17.08 -4.79 -19.63
N TRP A 82 -17.41 -5.94 -19.03
CA TRP A 82 -16.44 -6.94 -18.62
C TRP A 82 -16.62 -8.18 -19.50
N SER A 83 -15.51 -8.71 -20.01
CA SER A 83 -15.47 -9.98 -20.74
C SER A 83 -14.76 -11.03 -19.89
N GLY A 84 -15.45 -11.53 -18.87
CA GLY A 84 -14.86 -12.46 -17.90
C GLY A 84 -13.69 -11.83 -17.11
N THR A 85 -12.60 -12.58 -17.00
CA THR A 85 -11.42 -12.22 -16.21
C THR A 85 -10.16 -12.24 -17.07
N LEU A 86 -9.18 -11.41 -16.74
CA LEU A 86 -7.90 -11.42 -17.41
C LEU A 86 -7.28 -12.82 -17.34
N PRO A 87 -6.74 -13.32 -18.47
CA PRO A 87 -5.87 -14.48 -18.47
C PRO A 87 -4.66 -14.29 -17.52
N PRO A 88 -4.18 -15.35 -16.85
CA PRO A 88 -3.07 -15.26 -15.89
C PRO A 88 -1.80 -14.57 -16.45
N ASP A 89 -1.47 -14.82 -17.70
CA ASP A 89 -0.33 -14.23 -18.43
C ASP A 89 -0.49 -12.72 -18.69
N GLN A 90 -1.70 -12.18 -18.55
CA GLN A 90 -1.97 -10.74 -18.67
C GLN A 90 -2.01 -10.00 -17.33
N VAL A 91 -1.95 -10.72 -16.20
CA VAL A 91 -1.85 -10.10 -14.87
C VAL A 91 -0.38 -9.80 -14.59
N PRO A 92 -0.02 -8.56 -14.21
CA PRO A 92 1.37 -8.17 -14.08
C PRO A 92 2.08 -8.91 -12.94
N VAL A 93 3.27 -9.42 -13.24
CA VAL A 93 4.21 -10.02 -12.30
C VAL A 93 5.50 -9.22 -12.27
N VAL A 94 5.97 -8.86 -11.07
CA VAL A 94 7.25 -8.19 -10.85
C VAL A 94 8.18 -9.12 -10.11
N ARG A 95 9.40 -9.32 -10.61
CA ARG A 95 10.45 -10.12 -9.97
C ARG A 95 11.67 -9.26 -9.67
N GLN A 96 11.99 -9.10 -8.38
CA GLN A 96 13.09 -8.28 -7.91
C GLN A 96 13.60 -8.81 -6.56
N ALA A 97 14.87 -8.57 -6.24
CA ALA A 97 15.47 -8.99 -4.98
C ALA A 97 14.86 -8.33 -3.73
N ARG A 98 14.19 -7.18 -3.90
CA ARG A 98 13.50 -6.45 -2.82
C ARG A 98 12.19 -5.92 -3.34
N ILE A 99 11.08 -6.36 -2.77
CA ILE A 99 9.73 -5.91 -3.12
C ILE A 99 9.01 -5.44 -1.86
N TRP A 100 8.22 -4.38 -1.99
CA TRP A 100 7.37 -3.86 -0.94
C TRP A 100 6.05 -3.39 -1.53
N THR A 101 4.97 -3.49 -0.75
CA THR A 101 3.72 -2.80 -1.05
C THR A 101 3.19 -2.13 0.20
N ALA A 102 2.48 -1.02 0.02
CA ALA A 102 1.83 -0.30 1.11
C ALA A 102 0.52 0.35 0.63
N ASN A 103 -0.27 -0.41 -0.15
CA ASN A 103 -1.54 0.04 -0.75
C ASN A 103 -1.41 1.17 -1.79
N THR A 104 -0.18 1.52 -2.17
CA THR A 104 0.13 2.49 -3.22
C THR A 104 0.03 1.82 -4.59
N ARG A 105 0.02 2.62 -5.67
CA ARG A 105 0.14 2.07 -7.02
C ARG A 105 1.52 1.42 -7.20
N THR A 106 1.54 0.12 -7.54
CA THR A 106 2.79 -0.66 -7.70
C THR A 106 3.36 -0.64 -9.12
N VAL A 107 2.48 -0.56 -10.14
CA VAL A 107 2.86 -0.62 -11.57
C VAL A 107 2.32 0.59 -12.34
N GLY A 108 2.96 0.91 -13.46
CA GLY A 108 2.56 1.95 -14.41
C GLY A 108 2.16 1.40 -15.79
N GLY A 109 1.97 2.30 -16.76
CA GLY A 109 1.74 1.95 -18.17
C GLY A 109 0.56 0.98 -18.40
N ASP A 110 0.74 0.06 -19.33
CA ASP A 110 -0.30 -0.91 -19.72
C ASP A 110 -0.70 -1.84 -18.57
N ALA A 111 0.25 -2.22 -17.72
CA ALA A 111 -0.04 -3.01 -16.52
C ALA A 111 -1.03 -2.27 -15.60
N TYR A 112 -0.85 -0.96 -15.43
CA TYR A 112 -1.78 -0.14 -14.68
C TYR A 112 -3.14 0.01 -15.38
N ALA A 113 -3.15 0.15 -16.71
CA ALA A 113 -4.40 0.20 -17.49
C ALA A 113 -5.23 -1.08 -17.32
N ARG A 114 -4.59 -2.26 -17.29
CA ARG A 114 -5.23 -3.55 -17.06
C ARG A 114 -5.80 -3.69 -15.65
N LEU A 115 -5.02 -3.35 -14.62
CA LEU A 115 -5.47 -3.45 -13.22
C LEU A 115 -6.59 -2.43 -12.91
N GLY A 116 -6.48 -1.23 -13.44
CA GLY A 116 -7.40 -0.12 -13.20
C GLY A 116 -7.10 0.65 -11.92
N TYR A 117 -7.94 1.63 -11.59
CA TYR A 117 -7.80 2.44 -10.38
C TYR A 117 -8.57 1.85 -9.20
N GLY A 118 -7.87 1.56 -8.10
CA GLY A 118 -8.45 0.96 -6.89
C GLY A 118 -8.41 1.85 -5.65
N GLY A 119 -8.28 3.17 -5.78
CA GLY A 119 -8.19 4.07 -4.61
C GLY A 119 -6.87 3.98 -3.85
N TYR A 120 -5.75 4.00 -4.57
CA TYR A 120 -4.42 3.83 -3.98
C TYR A 120 -4.09 4.88 -2.91
N ASP A 121 -3.32 4.45 -1.91
CA ASP A 121 -2.75 5.34 -0.90
C ASP A 121 -1.67 6.26 -1.51
N ASN A 122 -1.39 7.37 -0.82
CA ASN A 122 -0.63 8.52 -1.30
C ASN A 122 0.88 8.31 -1.46
N GLY A 123 1.44 7.14 -1.13
CA GLY A 123 2.86 6.85 -1.29
C GLY A 123 3.70 6.86 -0.01
N ALA A 124 3.30 7.57 1.04
CA ALA A 124 4.20 7.92 2.15
C ALA A 124 4.81 6.69 2.84
N ARG A 125 3.97 5.69 3.13
CA ARG A 125 4.39 4.44 3.79
C ARG A 125 5.25 3.56 2.89
N ALA A 126 4.89 3.46 1.60
CA ALA A 126 5.70 2.70 0.63
C ALA A 126 7.08 3.32 0.45
N GLU A 127 7.15 4.65 0.34
CA GLU A 127 8.40 5.39 0.23
C GLU A 127 9.28 5.18 1.47
N ARG A 128 8.67 5.19 2.66
CA ARG A 128 9.39 4.93 3.92
C ARG A 128 9.94 3.52 4.00
N ILE A 129 9.12 2.51 3.67
CA ILE A 129 9.54 1.11 3.63
C ILE A 129 10.68 0.94 2.63
N ARG A 130 10.55 1.48 1.40
CA ARG A 130 11.61 1.48 0.39
C ARG A 130 12.90 2.05 0.95
N LYS A 131 12.86 3.26 1.50
CA LYS A 131 14.05 3.91 2.06
C LYS A 131 14.74 3.03 3.11
N ARG A 132 13.97 2.42 4.02
CA ARG A 132 14.50 1.53 5.06
C ARG A 132 15.09 0.24 4.48
N LEU A 133 14.42 -0.36 3.50
CA LEU A 133 14.94 -1.53 2.78
C LEU A 133 16.24 -1.23 2.05
N PHE A 134 16.41 -0.03 1.48
CA PHE A 134 17.63 0.34 0.74
C PHE A 134 18.72 1.01 1.60
N GLN A 135 18.49 1.22 2.90
CA GLN A 135 19.51 1.72 3.83
C GLN A 135 20.53 0.65 4.24
N LYS A 136 20.17 -0.62 4.11
CA LYS A 136 21.03 -1.76 4.45
C LYS A 136 21.40 -2.53 3.20
N ASN A 137 22.68 -2.87 3.07
CA ASN A 137 23.19 -3.81 2.08
C ASN A 137 23.25 -5.23 2.67
N GLY A 138 23.14 -6.24 1.82
CA GLY A 138 23.14 -7.64 2.24
C GLY A 138 21.85 -8.10 2.90
N ASP A 139 21.98 -9.11 3.75
CA ASP A 139 20.86 -9.89 4.29
C ASP A 139 20.11 -9.18 5.42
N PHE A 140 18.80 -9.42 5.43
CA PHE A 140 17.90 -8.93 6.48
C PHE A 140 17.67 -10.04 7.50
N THR A 141 17.81 -9.67 8.78
CA THR A 141 17.37 -10.50 9.90
C THR A 141 15.91 -10.18 10.23
N PRO A 142 15.20 -11.06 10.97
CA PRO A 142 13.86 -10.75 11.48
C PRO A 142 13.82 -9.44 12.30
N LYS A 143 14.89 -9.12 13.04
CA LYS A 143 15.02 -7.87 13.80
C LYS A 143 15.06 -6.64 12.89
N ASP A 144 15.74 -6.74 11.75
CA ASP A 144 15.76 -5.65 10.77
C ASP A 144 14.35 -5.39 10.23
N MET A 145 13.62 -6.44 9.85
CA MET A 145 12.25 -6.32 9.35
C MET A 145 11.30 -5.74 10.40
N LEU A 146 11.39 -6.19 11.66
CA LEU A 146 10.62 -5.61 12.77
C LEU A 146 10.92 -4.11 12.94
N SER A 147 12.19 -3.70 12.79
CA SER A 147 12.58 -2.28 12.87
C SER A 147 11.99 -1.41 11.75
N ILE A 148 11.60 -2.02 10.62
CA ILE A 148 10.87 -1.33 9.55
C ILE A 148 9.39 -1.21 9.92
N GLN A 149 8.79 -2.27 10.46
CA GLN A 149 7.39 -2.27 10.88
C GLN A 149 7.10 -1.27 12.01
N LEU A 150 8.04 -1.09 12.94
CA LEU A 150 7.93 -0.15 14.06
C LEU A 150 8.32 1.30 13.69
N ASP A 151 8.56 1.60 12.42
CA ASP A 151 8.91 2.95 11.98
C ASP A 151 7.70 3.89 12.03
N VAL A 152 7.70 4.79 13.01
CA VAL A 152 6.62 5.76 13.23
C VAL A 152 6.89 7.15 12.65
N ARG A 153 7.97 7.35 11.87
CA ARG A 153 8.33 8.69 11.38
C ARG A 153 7.48 9.09 10.18
N ASN A 154 6.95 10.31 10.22
CA ASN A 154 6.23 10.94 9.12
C ASN A 154 7.03 12.14 8.59
N ASP A 155 7.87 11.91 7.58
CA ASP A 155 8.69 12.96 6.98
C ASP A 155 7.87 13.96 6.15
N ARG A 156 6.71 13.58 5.62
CA ARG A 156 5.82 14.50 4.87
C ARG A 156 5.27 15.63 5.73
N ASN A 157 5.01 15.36 7.01
CA ASN A 157 4.52 16.38 7.93
C ASN A 157 5.59 17.42 8.27
N ARG A 158 6.89 17.18 7.99
CA ARG A 158 7.95 18.14 8.28
C ARG A 158 7.78 19.44 7.50
N PHE A 159 7.34 19.35 6.25
CA PHE A 159 7.03 20.54 5.44
C PHE A 159 5.95 21.38 6.12
N TRP A 160 4.82 20.78 6.45
CA TRP A 160 3.72 21.49 7.11
C TRP A 160 4.09 21.99 8.51
N GLN A 161 4.85 21.23 9.26
CA GLN A 161 5.38 21.66 10.55
C GLN A 161 6.24 22.91 10.40
N ALA A 162 7.13 22.96 9.41
CA ALA A 162 7.95 24.13 9.14
C ALA A 162 7.09 25.35 8.77
N GLN A 163 6.10 25.16 7.89
CA GLN A 163 5.17 26.23 7.51
C GLN A 163 4.36 26.75 8.70
N MET A 164 3.83 25.86 9.55
CA MET A 164 3.11 26.23 10.77
C MET A 164 4.01 26.98 11.76
N LEU A 165 5.25 26.52 11.97
CA LEU A 165 6.22 27.18 12.86
C LEU A 165 6.66 28.56 12.36
N ALA A 166 6.71 28.75 11.03
CA ALA A 166 7.02 30.02 10.39
C ALA A 166 5.84 31.01 10.47
N ALA A 167 4.60 30.51 10.40
CA ALA A 167 3.39 31.31 10.53
C ALA A 167 3.10 31.76 11.97
N LEU A 168 3.67 31.11 12.98
CA LEU A 168 3.56 31.54 14.37
C LEU A 168 4.22 32.92 14.54
N PRO A 169 3.53 33.90 15.16
CA PRO A 169 4.13 35.18 15.47
C PRO A 169 5.45 34.97 16.22
N ARG A 170 6.53 35.61 15.77
CA ARG A 170 7.75 35.73 16.56
C ARG A 170 7.38 36.64 17.72
N THR A 171 6.86 36.09 18.82
CA THR A 171 6.53 36.90 19.99
C THR A 171 7.81 37.54 20.51
N ARG A 172 8.01 38.82 20.17
CA ARG A 172 8.62 39.76 21.11
C ARG A 172 7.75 39.67 22.38
N ARG A 173 8.41 39.53 23.53
CA ARG A 173 7.75 39.58 24.84
C ARG A 173 6.96 40.89 24.93
N CYS A 174 5.66 40.85 24.68
CA CYS A 174 4.74 41.82 25.23
C CYS A 174 3.92 41.08 26.27
N ALA A 175 3.98 41.59 27.49
CA ALA A 175 3.29 41.07 28.65
C ALA A 175 1.78 41.23 28.47
N HIS A 176 1.15 40.33 27.73
CA HIS A 176 -0.28 40.12 27.84
C HIS A 176 -0.59 38.64 27.63
N ARG A 177 -1.22 38.06 28.65
CA ARG A 177 -1.48 36.63 28.83
C ARG A 177 -2.57 36.18 27.85
N SER A 178 -2.24 35.96 26.58
CA SER A 178 -3.12 35.30 25.62
C SER A 178 -2.61 33.88 25.31
N ARG A 179 -3.55 32.94 25.16
CA ARG A 179 -3.33 31.47 25.10
C ARG A 179 -2.38 30.98 23.98
N THR A 180 -1.93 31.87 23.10
CA THR A 180 -1.09 31.57 21.93
C THR A 180 0.40 31.39 22.25
N GLY A 181 0.87 31.91 23.39
CA GLY A 181 2.29 31.76 23.81
C GLY A 181 2.69 30.34 24.21
N ARG A 182 1.74 29.41 24.43
CA ARG A 182 2.01 28.04 24.91
C ARG A 182 2.36 27.06 23.78
N ALA A 183 1.90 27.31 22.55
CA ALA A 183 2.01 26.35 21.43
C ALA A 183 3.44 26.15 20.92
N ARG A 184 4.27 27.20 20.95
CA ARG A 184 5.67 27.12 20.50
C ARG A 184 6.60 26.40 21.49
N ARG A 185 6.18 26.30 22.76
CA ARG A 185 6.96 25.67 23.84
C ARG A 185 6.74 24.15 23.92
N THR A 186 5.70 23.63 23.28
CA THR A 186 5.35 22.20 23.24
C THR A 186 5.77 21.50 21.95
N LEU A 187 6.25 22.24 20.95
CA LEU A 187 6.73 21.70 19.66
C LEU A 187 8.17 22.17 19.43
N PRO A 188 9.17 21.51 20.03
CA PRO A 188 10.56 21.83 19.75
C PRO A 188 10.88 21.57 18.27
N PRO A 189 11.83 22.32 17.66
CA PRO A 189 12.27 22.08 16.28
C PRO A 189 12.85 20.66 16.08
N SER A 190 13.22 19.98 17.16
CA SER A 190 13.70 18.61 17.22
C SER A 190 12.62 17.55 17.46
N ALA A 191 11.33 17.91 17.54
CA ALA A 191 10.26 16.93 17.60
C ALA A 191 10.29 16.10 16.32
N SER A 192 10.96 14.95 16.37
CA SER A 192 10.88 13.93 15.34
C SER A 192 9.39 13.68 15.15
N GLY A 193 8.90 13.76 13.91
CA GLY A 193 7.49 13.48 13.58
C GLY A 193 7.12 12.01 13.79
N SER A 194 7.42 11.47 14.98
CA SER A 194 7.26 10.11 15.45
C SER A 194 6.00 10.04 16.31
N SER A 195 5.05 9.21 15.93
CA SER A 195 3.84 8.93 16.70
C SER A 195 4.06 7.80 17.71
N THR A 196 4.98 7.96 18.66
CA THR A 196 5.14 7.00 19.77
C THR A 196 4.17 7.34 20.91
N ARG A 197 3.51 6.34 21.50
CA ARG A 197 2.96 6.48 22.86
C ARG A 197 4.15 6.55 23.82
N SER A 198 4.39 7.70 24.43
CA SER A 198 5.25 7.77 25.61
C SER A 198 4.54 6.98 26.72
N ALA A 199 5.13 5.87 27.18
CA ALA A 199 4.69 5.24 28.40
C ALA A 199 4.89 6.26 29.53
N ALA A 200 3.80 6.63 30.22
CA ALA A 200 3.91 7.34 31.48
C ALA A 200 4.46 6.34 32.50
N GLU A 201 5.62 6.64 33.08
CA GLU A 201 6.11 5.93 34.26
C GLU A 201 5.09 6.08 35.41
N PRO A 202 4.75 5.00 36.14
CA PRO A 202 4.01 5.13 37.38
C PRO A 202 4.93 5.71 38.45
N SER A 203 4.49 6.82 39.05
CA SER A 203 5.07 7.37 40.27
C SER A 203 5.05 6.30 41.38
N ARG A 204 6.21 6.17 42.04
CA ARG A 204 6.45 5.30 43.21
C ARG A 204 5.42 5.45 44.31
#